data_AF-A0A5N7ZLX0-F1
#
_entry.id   AF-A0A5N7ZLX0-F1
#
_cell.length_a   1.000
_cell.length_b   1.000
_cell.length_c   1.000
_cell.angle_alpha   90.00
_cell.angle_beta   90.00
_cell.angle_gamma   90.00
#
_symmetry.space_group_name_H-M   'P 1'
#
loop_
_entity.id
_entity.type
_entity.pdbx_description
1 polymer ?
#
loop_
_entity_poly.entity_id
_entity_poly.type
_entity_poly.pdbx_seq_one_letter_code
_entity_poly.pdbx_strand_id
1 'polypeptide(L)'
;MSLPPDDIAPFAARRQRLMDQMRAEGGGIAILATAPEAIRNRDAEYPYRHDSDFFYLTGFTEPDAWLVLENYDNIAGWMTRDDHLYDAQWNDDWHHAFHVLASGERTGYYAPYASDPVAAAGRALAEGFVFQGEPYPGEGGHPRGTVSTELAPDAFVAFAQNHDHIGNRPLGDRLAASLAPERLAFLRFVLMLSPAIPLLFQGEEALLSQPFPFFCDFEGDLAEAVRNGRRSEFADFFDAHGESFPDPLSEATFISAKLKAEDFRTPQARAELYIFRRLADERRRLVWPLAASGYRGSELSRTGEALRVAWHFNAGTLVMVLNGGRQAATLDPMTGIAGMPAGASTGGVIHEAEGKLTLGPFAAAVWSLAPA
;
A
#
# COMPACT_ATOMS: atom_id res chain seq x y z
N MET A 1 -20.71 -10.06 -22.43
CA MET A 1 -19.84 -10.50 -21.32
C MET A 1 -19.53 -11.95 -21.60
N SER A 2 -18.35 -12.26 -22.14
CA SER A 2 -17.93 -13.65 -22.26
C SER A 2 -17.56 -14.09 -20.86
N LEU A 3 -18.24 -15.11 -20.33
CA LEU A 3 -17.81 -15.72 -19.07
C LEU A 3 -16.34 -16.20 -19.24
N PRO A 4 -15.55 -16.24 -18.15
CA PRO A 4 -14.25 -16.88 -18.20
C PRO A 4 -14.41 -18.32 -18.72
N PRO A 5 -13.39 -18.87 -19.40
CA PRO A 5 -13.43 -20.25 -19.87
C PRO A 5 -13.81 -21.19 -18.72
N ASP A 6 -14.70 -22.16 -19.03
CA ASP A 6 -15.27 -23.12 -18.05
C ASP A 6 -14.20 -23.88 -17.24
N ASP A 7 -12.97 -23.94 -17.75
CA ASP A 7 -11.79 -24.46 -17.05
C ASP A 7 -10.69 -23.39 -16.96
N ILE A 8 -10.43 -22.92 -15.74
CA ILE A 8 -9.38 -21.94 -15.42
C ILE A 8 -8.00 -22.58 -15.13
N ALA A 9 -7.93 -23.90 -14.95
CA ALA A 9 -6.72 -24.59 -14.51
C ALA A 9 -5.51 -24.36 -15.44
N PRO A 10 -5.64 -24.31 -16.78
CA PRO A 10 -4.52 -24.01 -17.67
C PRO A 10 -3.93 -22.63 -17.43
N PHE A 11 -4.76 -21.63 -17.13
CA PHE A 11 -4.32 -20.25 -16.88
C PHE A 11 -3.63 -20.14 -15.52
N ALA A 12 -4.18 -20.78 -14.49
CA ALA A 12 -3.54 -20.88 -13.18
C ALA A 12 -2.15 -21.54 -13.26
N ALA A 13 -2.03 -22.64 -14.01
CA ALA A 13 -0.75 -23.31 -14.22
C ALA A 13 0.27 -22.44 -14.99
N ARG A 14 -0.18 -21.59 -15.92
CA ARG A 14 0.69 -20.64 -16.64
C ARG A 14 1.18 -19.54 -15.72
N ARG A 15 0.30 -18.95 -14.91
CA ARG A 15 0.68 -17.97 -13.88
C ARG A 15 1.64 -18.59 -12.89
N GLN A 16 1.41 -19.82 -12.42
CA GLN A 16 2.35 -20.50 -11.52
C GLN A 16 3.72 -20.69 -12.17
N ARG A 17 3.80 -21.14 -13.44
CA ARG A 17 5.09 -21.25 -14.14
C ARG A 17 5.78 -19.90 -14.31
N LEU A 18 5.03 -18.85 -14.61
CA LEU A 18 5.55 -17.50 -14.68
C LEU A 18 6.08 -17.07 -13.30
N MET A 19 5.34 -17.30 -12.22
CA MET A 19 5.76 -17.03 -10.85
C MET A 19 6.98 -17.86 -10.43
N ASP A 20 7.07 -19.13 -10.83
CA ASP A 20 8.21 -20.00 -10.54
C ASP A 20 9.46 -19.57 -11.31
N GLN A 21 9.29 -19.19 -12.59
CA GLN A 21 10.36 -18.61 -13.39
C GLN A 21 10.81 -17.28 -12.80
N MET A 22 9.84 -16.41 -12.48
CA MET A 22 10.05 -15.15 -11.78
C MET A 22 10.87 -15.39 -10.51
N ARG A 23 10.45 -16.30 -9.62
CA ARG A 23 11.20 -16.68 -8.40
C ARG A 23 12.60 -17.22 -8.70
N ALA A 24 12.75 -18.10 -9.69
CA ALA A 24 14.04 -18.67 -10.07
C ALA A 24 15.01 -17.63 -10.66
N GLU A 25 14.47 -16.62 -11.33
CA GLU A 25 15.17 -15.43 -11.83
C GLU A 25 15.21 -14.30 -10.79
N GLY A 26 14.80 -14.63 -9.56
CA GLY A 26 14.98 -13.81 -8.39
C GLY A 26 13.81 -12.95 -7.98
N GLY A 27 12.55 -13.21 -8.35
CA GLY A 27 11.28 -12.58 -7.88
C GLY A 27 11.01 -11.10 -8.26
N GLY A 28 9.75 -10.68 -8.46
CA GLY A 28 9.31 -9.25 -8.67
C GLY A 28 7.91 -9.17 -9.32
N ILE A 29 7.44 -8.00 -9.81
CA ILE A 29 6.02 -7.84 -10.16
C ILE A 29 5.75 -7.89 -11.65
N ALA A 30 4.91 -8.80 -12.13
CA ALA A 30 4.41 -8.77 -13.51
C ALA A 30 3.13 -7.93 -13.63
N ILE A 31 3.20 -6.80 -14.33
CA ILE A 31 2.04 -5.96 -14.65
C ILE A 31 1.74 -6.07 -16.15
N LEU A 32 0.60 -6.64 -16.51
CA LEU A 32 0.18 -6.78 -17.90
C LEU A 32 -1.17 -6.11 -18.10
N ALA A 33 -1.21 -5.07 -18.91
CA ALA A 33 -2.45 -4.48 -19.39
C ALA A 33 -2.99 -5.29 -20.57
N THR A 34 -4.31 -5.40 -20.67
CA THR A 34 -4.94 -5.82 -21.93
C THR A 34 -4.91 -4.68 -22.97
N ALA A 35 -5.18 -5.01 -24.24
CA ALA A 35 -5.27 -4.02 -25.31
C ALA A 35 -6.39 -2.99 -25.02
N PRO A 36 -6.21 -1.70 -25.34
CA PRO A 36 -7.26 -0.70 -25.21
C PRO A 36 -8.33 -0.86 -26.30
N GLU A 37 -9.54 -0.35 -26.05
CA GLU A 37 -10.57 -0.25 -27.08
C GLU A 37 -10.17 0.76 -28.18
N ALA A 38 -10.44 0.39 -29.44
CA ALA A 38 -10.05 1.19 -30.60
C ALA A 38 -11.28 1.64 -31.40
N ILE A 39 -11.39 2.96 -31.59
CA ILE A 39 -12.46 3.56 -32.39
C ILE A 39 -12.18 3.30 -33.88
N ARG A 40 -13.17 2.75 -34.58
CA ARG A 40 -13.10 2.54 -36.03
C ARG A 40 -13.57 3.77 -36.81
N ASN A 41 -14.69 4.34 -36.41
CA ASN A 41 -15.27 5.57 -36.97
C ASN A 41 -16.13 6.24 -35.89
N ARG A 42 -16.38 7.56 -35.99
CA ARG A 42 -17.03 8.45 -34.98
C ARG A 42 -17.88 7.81 -33.87
N ASP A 43 -18.75 6.87 -34.21
CA ASP A 43 -19.77 6.25 -33.37
C ASP A 43 -19.68 4.70 -33.29
N ALA A 44 -18.59 4.10 -33.77
CA ALA A 44 -18.39 2.64 -33.78
C ALA A 44 -16.94 2.24 -33.48
N GLU A 45 -16.80 1.23 -32.64
CA GLU A 45 -15.53 0.61 -32.26
C GLU A 45 -15.22 -0.61 -33.14
N TYR A 46 -13.94 -0.99 -33.21
CA TYR A 46 -13.59 -2.32 -33.70
C TYR A 46 -14.07 -3.39 -32.71
N PRO A 47 -14.42 -4.61 -33.15
CA PRO A 47 -14.64 -5.72 -32.23
C PRO A 47 -13.43 -5.87 -31.30
N TYR A 48 -13.70 -5.82 -30.00
CA TYR A 48 -12.65 -5.86 -28.99
C TYR A 48 -11.83 -7.16 -29.10
N ARG A 49 -10.52 -7.01 -29.01
CA ARG A 49 -9.57 -8.12 -28.96
C ARG A 49 -8.55 -7.83 -27.88
N HIS A 50 -8.50 -8.70 -26.88
CA HIS A 50 -7.55 -8.67 -25.78
C HIS A 50 -6.10 -8.82 -26.26
N ASP A 51 -5.16 -8.39 -25.42
CA ASP A 51 -3.75 -8.71 -25.63
C ASP A 51 -3.49 -10.22 -25.48
N SER A 52 -2.55 -10.76 -26.26
CA SER A 52 -2.32 -12.20 -26.31
C SER A 52 -1.62 -12.74 -25.07
N ASP A 53 -0.70 -11.97 -24.48
CA ASP A 53 0.02 -12.37 -23.27
C ASP A 53 -0.89 -12.24 -22.05
N PHE A 54 -1.70 -11.17 -22.02
CA PHE A 54 -2.76 -11.02 -21.02
C PHE A 54 -3.72 -12.22 -21.05
N PHE A 55 -4.32 -12.53 -22.21
CA PHE A 55 -5.26 -13.65 -22.31
C PHE A 55 -4.60 -15.00 -22.05
N TYR A 56 -3.36 -15.21 -22.48
CA TYR A 56 -2.62 -16.44 -22.20
C TYR A 56 -2.51 -16.70 -20.69
N LEU A 57 -2.28 -15.65 -19.89
CA LEU A 57 -2.16 -15.75 -18.44
C LEU A 57 -3.49 -15.72 -17.69
N THR A 58 -4.51 -15.03 -18.19
CA THR A 58 -5.76 -14.78 -17.44
C THR A 58 -6.96 -15.56 -17.94
N GLY A 59 -7.07 -15.76 -19.26
CA GLY A 59 -8.30 -16.22 -19.92
C GLY A 59 -9.39 -15.16 -20.03
N PHE A 60 -9.10 -13.93 -19.60
CA PHE A 60 -10.04 -12.80 -19.59
C PHE A 60 -10.06 -12.06 -20.93
N THR A 61 -11.24 -11.59 -21.29
CA THR A 61 -11.53 -10.92 -22.58
C THR A 61 -12.17 -9.55 -22.39
N GLU A 62 -12.03 -8.98 -21.19
CA GLU A 62 -12.54 -7.68 -20.81
C GLU A 62 -11.59 -6.56 -21.25
N PRO A 63 -12.10 -5.41 -21.72
CA PRO A 63 -11.31 -4.18 -21.85
C PRO A 63 -10.95 -3.60 -20.48
N ASP A 64 -9.99 -2.68 -20.47
CA ASP A 64 -9.52 -1.93 -19.28
C ASP A 64 -9.05 -2.81 -18.10
N ALA A 65 -8.73 -4.07 -18.36
CA ALA A 65 -8.26 -5.02 -17.36
C ALA A 65 -6.73 -5.06 -17.26
N TRP A 66 -6.25 -5.30 -16.04
CA TRP A 66 -4.83 -5.43 -15.71
C TRP A 66 -4.61 -6.71 -14.92
N LEU A 67 -3.56 -7.45 -15.25
CA LEU A 67 -3.03 -8.54 -14.44
C LEU A 67 -1.86 -7.99 -13.63
N VAL A 68 -1.93 -8.14 -12.31
CA VAL A 68 -0.82 -7.86 -11.41
C VAL A 68 -0.44 -9.17 -10.75
N LEU A 69 0.83 -9.56 -10.89
CA LEU A 69 1.43 -10.70 -10.22
C LEU A 69 2.46 -10.17 -9.25
N GLU A 70 2.23 -10.31 -7.95
CA GLU A 70 3.00 -9.67 -6.89
C GLU A 70 4.20 -10.54 -6.44
N ASN A 71 5.31 -9.89 -6.11
CA ASN A 71 6.47 -10.54 -5.52
C ASN A 71 6.73 -10.09 -4.09
N TYR A 72 6.65 -11.09 -3.26
CA TYR A 72 6.96 -11.00 -1.86
C TYR A 72 8.46 -10.85 -1.55
N ASP A 73 9.36 -11.21 -2.46
CA ASP A 73 10.78 -11.44 -2.14
C ASP A 73 11.65 -10.16 -2.10
N ASN A 74 11.09 -8.95 -2.33
CA ASN A 74 11.79 -7.64 -2.25
C ASN A 74 13.02 -7.46 -3.16
N ILE A 75 12.85 -7.64 -4.46
CA ILE A 75 13.99 -7.79 -5.36
C ILE A 75 14.13 -6.54 -6.19
N ALA A 76 15.15 -5.75 -5.84
CA ALA A 76 15.38 -4.43 -6.38
C ALA A 76 15.85 -4.45 -7.84
N GLY A 77 16.58 -5.49 -8.24
CA GLY A 77 17.19 -5.61 -9.58
C GLY A 77 16.20 -5.43 -10.73
N TRP A 78 14.94 -5.78 -10.50
CA TRP A 78 13.88 -5.77 -11.49
C TRP A 78 13.33 -4.38 -11.82
N MET A 79 13.60 -3.41 -10.96
CA MET A 79 13.22 -2.00 -11.12
C MET A 79 14.45 -1.12 -11.38
N THR A 80 15.64 -1.72 -11.54
CA THR A 80 16.84 -0.95 -11.91
C THR A 80 16.70 -0.39 -13.33
N ARG A 81 17.26 0.80 -13.55
CA ARG A 81 17.09 1.54 -14.82
C ARG A 81 17.92 0.97 -15.97
N ASP A 82 18.78 -0.01 -15.71
CA ASP A 82 19.64 -0.58 -16.76
C ASP A 82 18.91 -1.68 -17.55
N ASP A 83 18.10 -2.50 -16.86
CA ASP A 83 17.37 -3.61 -17.46
C ASP A 83 15.88 -3.30 -17.72
N HIS A 84 15.31 -2.30 -17.05
CA HIS A 84 13.94 -1.77 -17.24
C HIS A 84 12.85 -2.86 -17.39
N LEU A 85 12.89 -3.92 -16.57
CA LEU A 85 11.89 -4.98 -16.63
C LEU A 85 10.52 -4.49 -16.15
N TYR A 86 10.49 -3.74 -15.06
CA TYR A 86 9.25 -3.21 -14.46
C TYR A 86 9.44 -1.79 -13.92
N ASP A 87 8.35 -1.02 -13.90
CA ASP A 87 8.37 0.38 -13.45
C ASP A 87 8.27 0.53 -11.93
N ALA A 88 7.48 -0.31 -11.25
CA ALA A 88 7.27 -0.24 -9.81
C ALA A 88 6.77 -1.56 -9.20
N GLN A 89 6.96 -1.72 -7.89
CA GLN A 89 6.50 -2.85 -7.09
C GLN A 89 5.63 -2.40 -5.90
N TRP A 90 4.56 -3.15 -5.62
CA TRP A 90 3.83 -3.07 -4.35
C TRP A 90 4.77 -3.34 -3.18
N ASN A 91 4.80 -2.41 -2.24
CA ASN A 91 5.72 -2.42 -1.12
C ASN A 91 4.97 -2.76 0.18
N ASP A 92 4.68 -4.04 0.34
CA ASP A 92 4.08 -4.62 1.54
C ASP A 92 4.87 -4.30 2.82
N ASP A 93 6.19 -4.13 2.73
CA ASP A 93 7.01 -3.76 3.89
C ASP A 93 6.60 -2.38 4.44
N TRP A 94 6.22 -1.43 3.57
CA TRP A 94 5.64 -0.16 4.00
C TRP A 94 4.33 -0.43 4.75
N HIS A 95 3.41 -1.20 4.16
CA HIS A 95 2.14 -1.54 4.78
C HIS A 95 2.34 -2.18 6.16
N HIS A 96 3.15 -3.23 6.24
CA HIS A 96 3.38 -3.97 7.48
C HIS A 96 4.04 -3.10 8.55
N ALA A 97 5.08 -2.33 8.21
CA ALA A 97 5.75 -1.45 9.16
C ALA A 97 4.79 -0.40 9.74
N PHE A 98 4.01 0.25 8.88
CA PHE A 98 3.06 1.28 9.30
C PHE A 98 1.82 0.70 10.00
N HIS A 99 1.35 -0.49 9.60
CA HIS A 99 0.27 -1.20 10.30
C HIS A 99 0.68 -1.54 11.71
N VAL A 100 1.87 -2.12 11.92
CA VAL A 100 2.37 -2.44 13.27
C VAL A 100 2.56 -1.16 14.09
N LEU A 101 3.13 -0.11 13.50
CA LEU A 101 3.33 1.18 14.16
C LEU A 101 1.99 1.80 14.61
N ALA A 102 0.95 1.74 13.76
CA ALA A 102 -0.33 2.37 14.01
C ALA A 102 -1.32 1.50 14.79
N SER A 103 -1.31 0.18 14.67
CA SER A 103 -2.25 -0.72 15.38
C SER A 103 -1.65 -1.35 16.63
N GLY A 104 -0.33 -1.58 16.62
CA GLY A 104 0.34 -2.40 17.63
C GLY A 104 0.10 -3.91 17.46
N GLU A 105 -0.50 -4.36 16.35
CA GLU A 105 -0.62 -5.79 15.99
C GLU A 105 0.77 -6.39 15.75
N ARG A 106 1.02 -7.65 16.16
CA ARG A 106 2.37 -8.25 16.19
C ARG A 106 2.40 -9.71 15.72
N THR A 107 1.31 -10.20 15.15
CA THR A 107 1.08 -11.62 14.84
C THR A 107 1.13 -11.88 13.33
N GLY A 108 1.32 -13.13 12.93
CA GLY A 108 1.39 -13.50 11.52
C GLY A 108 2.52 -12.77 10.78
N TYR A 109 2.24 -12.32 9.56
CA TYR A 109 3.20 -11.59 8.71
C TYR A 109 3.61 -10.21 9.26
N TYR A 110 2.95 -9.70 10.32
CA TYR A 110 3.36 -8.49 11.03
C TYR A 110 4.50 -8.72 12.03
N ALA A 111 4.69 -9.95 12.51
CA ALA A 111 5.67 -10.26 13.55
C ALA A 111 7.12 -9.81 13.21
N PRO A 112 7.60 -9.93 11.96
CA PRO A 112 8.95 -9.48 11.59
C PRO A 112 9.20 -7.98 11.76
N TYR A 113 8.15 -7.15 11.74
CA TYR A 113 8.23 -5.69 11.87
C TYR A 113 8.05 -5.21 13.32
N ALA A 114 7.67 -6.11 14.22
CA ALA A 114 7.22 -5.77 15.57
C ALA A 114 8.34 -5.47 16.56
N SER A 115 9.57 -5.92 16.30
CA SER A 115 10.72 -5.67 17.18
C SER A 115 11.04 -4.18 17.31
N ASP A 116 11.06 -3.46 16.19
CA ASP A 116 11.26 -2.02 16.13
C ASP A 116 10.48 -1.40 14.96
N PRO A 117 9.16 -1.19 15.11
CA PRO A 117 8.31 -0.69 14.03
C PRO A 117 8.68 0.74 13.59
N VAL A 118 9.29 1.53 14.47
CA VAL A 118 9.79 2.87 14.13
C VAL A 118 10.99 2.76 13.18
N ALA A 119 11.95 1.86 13.47
CA ALA A 119 13.05 1.62 12.54
C ALA A 119 12.56 1.06 11.19
N ALA A 120 11.64 0.10 11.22
CA ALA A 120 11.06 -0.46 10.01
C ALA A 120 10.35 0.61 9.16
N ALA A 121 9.51 1.45 9.77
CA ALA A 121 8.82 2.53 9.06
C ALA A 121 9.81 3.57 8.49
N GLY A 122 10.86 3.91 9.23
CA GLY A 122 11.92 4.81 8.74
C GLY A 122 12.65 4.24 7.53
N ARG A 123 13.01 2.94 7.58
CA ARG A 123 13.66 2.25 6.48
C ARG A 123 12.74 2.12 5.26
N ALA A 124 11.46 1.79 5.46
CA ALA A 124 10.49 1.72 4.37
C ALA A 124 10.34 3.05 3.63
N LEU A 125 10.38 4.17 4.38
CA LEU A 125 10.31 5.51 3.82
C LEU A 125 11.59 5.90 3.07
N ALA A 126 12.76 5.62 3.64
CA ALA A 126 14.04 6.05 3.07
C ALA A 126 14.50 5.15 1.90
N GLU A 127 14.36 3.83 2.06
CA GLU A 127 15.03 2.84 1.21
C GLU A 127 14.05 1.97 0.41
N GLY A 128 12.73 2.15 0.59
CA GLY A 128 11.71 1.30 -0.02
C GLY A 128 11.49 0.03 0.78
N PHE A 129 12.29 -1.02 0.55
CA PHE A 129 12.13 -2.29 1.27
C PHE A 129 12.72 -2.24 2.68
N VAL A 130 12.05 -2.89 3.64
CA VAL A 130 12.58 -3.09 5.00
C VAL A 130 13.56 -4.26 5.03
N PHE A 131 13.25 -5.33 4.31
CA PHE A 131 14.12 -6.50 4.14
C PHE A 131 14.86 -6.41 2.80
N GLN A 132 16.18 -6.38 2.86
CA GLN A 132 17.11 -6.18 1.73
C GLN A 132 18.27 -7.21 1.76
N GLY A 133 18.02 -8.39 2.32
CA GLY A 133 18.97 -9.50 2.48
C GLY A 133 19.08 -10.01 3.92
N GLU A 134 18.37 -9.40 4.87
CA GLU A 134 18.30 -9.89 6.24
C GLU A 134 17.49 -11.19 6.33
N PRO A 135 17.79 -12.07 7.30
CA PRO A 135 16.98 -13.26 7.57
C PRO A 135 15.52 -12.89 7.86
N TYR A 136 14.58 -13.51 7.14
CA TYR A 136 13.16 -13.31 7.36
C TYR A 136 12.62 -14.33 8.40
N PRO A 137 12.05 -13.88 9.53
CA PRO A 137 11.45 -14.77 10.51
C PRO A 137 10.21 -15.47 9.95
N GLY A 138 10.15 -16.80 10.07
CA GLY A 138 8.99 -17.62 9.66
C GLY A 138 9.23 -18.51 8.44
N GLU A 139 10.23 -18.21 7.62
CA GLU A 139 10.57 -18.96 6.40
C GLU A 139 11.93 -19.67 6.52
N GLY A 140 12.14 -20.40 7.62
CA GLY A 140 13.42 -21.09 7.87
C GLY A 140 14.63 -20.16 8.07
N GLY A 141 14.41 -18.85 8.16
CA GLY A 141 15.47 -17.84 8.30
C GLY A 141 16.21 -17.54 7.00
N HIS A 142 15.64 -17.86 5.84
CA HIS A 142 16.23 -17.48 4.56
C HIS A 142 16.30 -15.95 4.42
N PRO A 143 17.38 -15.42 3.81
CA PRO A 143 17.45 -14.01 3.44
C PRO A 143 16.28 -13.60 2.57
N ARG A 144 15.63 -12.46 2.88
CA ARG A 144 14.60 -11.85 2.03
C ARG A 144 15.08 -10.50 1.52
N GLY A 145 14.92 -10.28 0.23
CA GLY A 145 15.23 -9.01 -0.43
C GLY A 145 16.66 -8.83 -0.89
N THR A 146 16.84 -7.78 -1.70
CA THR A 146 18.13 -7.25 -2.12
C THR A 146 18.18 -5.75 -1.82
N VAL A 147 19.39 -5.18 -1.79
CA VAL A 147 19.59 -3.73 -1.56
C VAL A 147 18.78 -2.89 -2.55
N SER A 148 18.00 -1.95 -2.02
CA SER A 148 17.06 -1.11 -2.81
C SER A 148 17.33 0.40 -2.70
N THR A 149 18.41 0.80 -2.04
CA THR A 149 18.75 2.22 -1.75
C THR A 149 18.97 3.09 -2.98
N GLU A 150 19.33 2.47 -4.12
CA GLU A 150 19.53 3.17 -5.40
C GLU A 150 18.22 3.37 -6.18
N LEU A 151 17.16 2.63 -5.83
CA LEU A 151 15.87 2.79 -6.49
C LEU A 151 15.24 4.12 -6.11
N ALA A 152 14.66 4.78 -7.12
CA ALA A 152 13.90 5.99 -6.91
C ALA A 152 12.58 5.66 -6.20
N PRO A 153 12.00 6.58 -5.40
CA PRO A 153 10.77 6.31 -4.66
C PRO A 153 9.58 5.90 -5.52
N ASP A 154 9.55 6.33 -6.79
CA ASP A 154 8.53 5.95 -7.76
C ASP A 154 8.60 4.48 -8.21
N ALA A 155 9.65 3.75 -7.84
CA ALA A 155 9.72 2.29 -7.96
C ALA A 155 8.85 1.56 -6.92
N PHE A 156 8.25 2.26 -5.95
CA PHE A 156 7.48 1.65 -4.87
C PHE A 156 6.04 2.17 -4.86
N VAL A 157 5.08 1.23 -4.86
CA VAL A 157 3.67 1.50 -4.60
C VAL A 157 3.40 1.22 -3.13
N ALA A 158 3.18 2.28 -2.36
CA ALA A 158 2.87 2.22 -0.94
C ALA A 158 1.35 2.27 -0.70
N PHE A 159 0.86 1.60 0.33
CA PHE A 159 -0.56 1.60 0.70
C PHE A 159 -0.74 1.30 2.19
N ALA A 160 -1.73 1.93 2.81
CA ALA A 160 -2.19 1.54 4.14
C ALA A 160 -3.24 0.43 4.07
N GLN A 161 -3.98 0.34 2.97
CA GLN A 161 -4.92 -0.75 2.71
C GLN A 161 -4.96 -1.09 1.22
N ASN A 162 -5.16 -2.36 0.96
CA ASN A 162 -5.56 -2.90 -0.34
C ASN A 162 -6.61 -4.00 -0.08
N HIS A 163 -7.00 -4.72 -1.13
CA HIS A 163 -7.98 -5.79 -1.02
C HIS A 163 -7.49 -6.97 -0.15
N ASP A 164 -6.20 -7.29 -0.19
CA ASP A 164 -5.61 -8.39 0.60
C ASP A 164 -5.56 -8.05 2.09
N HIS A 165 -5.01 -6.90 2.45
CA HIS A 165 -4.84 -6.51 3.85
C HIS A 165 -6.16 -6.17 4.56
N ILE A 166 -7.25 -6.02 3.81
CA ILE A 166 -8.60 -6.01 4.36
C ILE A 166 -9.21 -7.41 4.27
N GLY A 167 -9.34 -7.99 3.07
CA GLY A 167 -10.10 -9.22 2.81
C GLY A 167 -9.49 -10.51 3.33
N ASN A 168 -8.18 -10.55 3.57
CA ASN A 168 -7.52 -11.67 4.23
C ASN A 168 -7.64 -11.60 5.76
N ARG A 169 -8.28 -10.56 6.32
CA ARG A 169 -8.66 -10.53 7.72
C ARG A 169 -9.97 -11.30 7.94
N PRO A 170 -10.18 -11.94 9.10
CA PRO A 170 -11.37 -12.77 9.34
C PRO A 170 -12.71 -12.08 9.06
N LEU A 171 -12.83 -10.80 9.38
CA LEU A 171 -14.06 -10.02 9.20
C LEU A 171 -14.02 -9.07 8.00
N GLY A 172 -12.91 -9.03 7.25
CA GLY A 172 -12.73 -8.01 6.22
C GLY A 172 -12.71 -6.58 6.79
N ASP A 173 -12.27 -6.38 8.04
CA ASP A 173 -12.33 -5.09 8.71
C ASP A 173 -11.28 -4.11 8.15
N ARG A 174 -11.72 -2.89 7.85
CA ARG A 174 -10.85 -1.78 7.51
C ARG A 174 -10.18 -1.23 8.76
N LEU A 175 -9.04 -0.57 8.59
CA LEU A 175 -8.39 0.20 9.66
C LEU A 175 -9.33 1.23 10.28
N ALA A 176 -10.25 1.81 9.49
CA ALA A 176 -11.25 2.75 9.98
C ALA A 176 -12.25 2.15 11.00
N ALA A 177 -12.37 0.83 11.06
CA ALA A 177 -13.21 0.14 12.04
C ALA A 177 -12.52 -0.04 13.40
N SER A 178 -11.19 0.02 13.47
CA SER A 178 -10.41 -0.36 14.67
C SER A 178 -9.42 0.71 15.16
N LEU A 179 -8.93 1.58 14.28
CA LEU A 179 -7.98 2.63 14.64
C LEU A 179 -8.68 3.95 15.00
N ALA A 180 -8.07 4.67 15.96
CA ALA A 180 -8.49 6.02 16.30
C ALA A 180 -8.29 6.99 15.12
N PRO A 181 -9.15 8.02 14.96
CA PRO A 181 -9.06 8.98 13.86
C PRO A 181 -7.69 9.62 13.67
N GLU A 182 -6.96 9.90 14.75
CA GLU A 182 -5.64 10.54 14.70
C GLU A 182 -4.60 9.62 14.04
N ARG A 183 -4.70 8.30 14.27
CA ARG A 183 -3.81 7.29 13.65
C ARG A 183 -4.10 7.14 12.17
N LEU A 184 -5.38 7.17 11.77
CA LEU A 184 -5.79 7.15 10.37
C LEU A 184 -5.34 8.42 9.64
N ALA A 185 -5.49 9.58 10.28
CA ALA A 185 -5.02 10.85 9.74
C ALA A 185 -3.50 10.86 9.56
N PHE A 186 -2.75 10.29 10.52
CA PHE A 186 -1.31 10.09 10.42
C PHE A 186 -0.92 9.19 9.23
N LEU A 187 -1.50 7.99 9.13
CA LEU A 187 -1.23 7.05 8.03
C LEU A 187 -1.49 7.69 6.67
N ARG A 188 -2.66 8.31 6.50
CA ARG A 188 -3.04 8.98 5.24
C ARG A 188 -2.09 10.13 4.91
N PHE A 189 -1.67 10.92 5.91
CA PHE A 189 -0.74 12.02 5.69
C PHE A 189 0.63 11.52 5.19
N VAL A 190 1.20 10.53 5.88
CA VAL A 190 2.50 9.96 5.51
C VAL A 190 2.43 9.30 4.13
N LEU A 191 1.39 8.52 3.87
CA LEU A 191 1.16 7.88 2.56
C LEU A 191 1.08 8.92 1.44
N MET A 192 0.20 9.93 1.59
CA MET A 192 -0.06 10.89 0.53
C MET A 192 1.11 11.84 0.25
N LEU A 193 1.92 12.16 1.25
CA LEU A 193 2.97 13.18 1.14
C LEU A 193 4.41 12.62 1.16
N SER A 194 4.58 11.30 1.24
CA SER A 194 5.85 10.62 0.90
C SER A 194 6.02 10.51 -0.63
N PRO A 195 7.23 10.38 -1.18
CA PRO A 195 7.44 10.38 -2.63
C PRO A 195 7.05 9.08 -3.34
N ALA A 196 6.88 7.97 -2.62
CA ALA A 196 6.38 6.71 -3.18
C ALA A 196 4.99 6.87 -3.83
N ILE A 197 4.61 5.98 -4.74
CA ILE A 197 3.30 6.00 -5.42
C ILE A 197 2.23 5.55 -4.42
N PRO A 198 1.26 6.39 -4.03
CA PRO A 198 0.22 5.97 -3.10
C PRO A 198 -0.87 5.19 -3.82
N LEU A 199 -1.20 4.01 -3.31
CA LEU A 199 -2.41 3.27 -3.63
C LEU A 199 -3.42 3.44 -2.48
N LEU A 200 -4.67 3.71 -2.83
CA LEU A 200 -5.79 3.76 -1.89
C LEU A 200 -6.81 2.69 -2.24
N PHE A 201 -7.40 2.07 -1.23
CA PHE A 201 -8.52 1.17 -1.44
C PHE A 201 -9.85 1.94 -1.42
N GLN A 202 -10.80 1.56 -2.29
CA GLN A 202 -12.09 2.26 -2.44
C GLN A 202 -12.75 2.55 -1.09
N GLY A 203 -13.13 3.81 -0.82
CA GLY A 203 -13.76 4.24 0.43
C GLY A 203 -12.78 4.71 1.52
N GLU A 204 -11.47 4.45 1.39
CA GLU A 204 -10.45 4.91 2.34
C GLU A 204 -10.34 6.44 2.36
N GLU A 205 -10.55 7.10 1.22
CA GLU A 205 -10.51 8.56 1.09
C GLU A 205 -11.54 9.29 1.98
N ALA A 206 -12.59 8.57 2.38
CA ALA A 206 -13.68 9.04 3.21
C ALA A 206 -13.72 8.38 4.60
N LEU A 207 -12.69 7.58 4.94
CA LEU A 207 -12.62 6.74 6.15
C LEU A 207 -13.87 5.88 6.36
N LEU A 208 -14.38 5.28 5.28
CA LEU A 208 -15.48 4.34 5.36
C LEU A 208 -15.05 3.07 6.12
N SER A 209 -15.93 2.54 6.98
CA SER A 209 -15.67 1.38 7.83
C SER A 209 -16.38 0.11 7.37
N GLN A 210 -17.19 0.19 6.31
CA GLN A 210 -17.85 -0.95 5.67
C GLN A 210 -16.79 -2.00 5.31
N PRO A 211 -16.98 -3.28 5.69
CA PRO A 211 -15.94 -4.29 5.52
C PRO A 211 -15.72 -4.62 4.04
N PHE A 212 -14.62 -5.28 3.73
CA PHE A 212 -14.39 -5.92 2.43
C PHE A 212 -13.98 -7.37 2.66
N PRO A 213 -14.92 -8.27 3.03
CA PRO A 213 -14.61 -9.67 3.27
C PRO A 213 -14.34 -10.40 1.94
N PHE A 214 -13.70 -11.57 2.02
CA PHE A 214 -13.64 -12.50 0.89
C PHE A 214 -15.04 -13.06 0.58
N PHE A 215 -15.48 -12.92 -0.68
CA PHE A 215 -16.71 -13.50 -1.20
C PHE A 215 -16.47 -14.17 -2.55
N CYS A 216 -17.26 -15.18 -2.86
CA CYS A 216 -17.21 -15.93 -4.12
C CYS A 216 -18.60 -16.52 -4.45
N ASP A 217 -18.79 -16.95 -5.69
CA ASP A 217 -20.05 -17.53 -6.18
C ASP A 217 -19.77 -18.89 -6.84
N PHE A 218 -19.17 -19.80 -6.08
CA PHE A 218 -18.89 -21.17 -6.52
C PHE A 218 -20.02 -22.12 -6.12
N GLU A 219 -20.16 -23.23 -6.84
CA GLU A 219 -21.14 -24.26 -6.55
C GLU A 219 -20.48 -25.62 -6.25
N GLY A 220 -21.24 -26.54 -5.67
CA GLY A 220 -20.84 -27.94 -5.46
C GLY A 220 -19.63 -28.11 -4.54
N ASP A 221 -18.77 -29.08 -4.87
CA ASP A 221 -17.62 -29.45 -4.03
C ASP A 221 -16.62 -28.30 -3.82
N LEU A 222 -16.51 -27.39 -4.80
CA LEU A 222 -15.63 -26.23 -4.70
C LEU A 222 -16.13 -25.24 -3.64
N ALA A 223 -17.44 -25.04 -3.54
CA ALA A 223 -18.04 -24.20 -2.51
C ALA A 223 -17.72 -24.71 -1.09
N GLU A 224 -17.90 -26.01 -0.85
CA GLU A 224 -17.57 -26.62 0.44
C GLU A 224 -16.07 -26.59 0.74
N ALA A 225 -15.23 -26.81 -0.28
CA ALA A 225 -13.78 -26.69 -0.14
C ALA A 225 -13.36 -25.27 0.29
N VAL A 226 -13.96 -24.22 -0.29
CA VAL A 226 -13.68 -22.83 0.06
C VAL A 226 -14.10 -22.52 1.50
N ARG A 227 -15.30 -22.93 1.91
CA ARG A 227 -15.78 -22.76 3.31
C ARG A 227 -14.84 -23.42 4.32
N ASN A 228 -14.46 -24.67 4.04
CA ASN A 228 -13.57 -25.43 4.92
C ASN A 228 -12.15 -24.86 4.94
N GLY A 229 -11.67 -24.37 3.80
CA GLY A 229 -10.38 -23.68 3.69
C GLY A 229 -10.33 -22.44 4.57
N ARG A 230 -11.31 -21.52 4.44
CA ARG A 230 -11.37 -20.31 5.28
C ARG A 230 -11.58 -20.62 6.75
N ARG A 231 -12.36 -21.66 7.09
CA ARG A 231 -12.50 -22.11 8.48
C ARG A 231 -11.19 -22.59 9.08
N SER A 232 -10.41 -23.34 8.29
CA SER A 232 -9.12 -23.87 8.73
C SER A 232 -8.08 -22.77 8.87
N GLU A 233 -8.07 -21.80 7.95
CA GLU A 233 -7.16 -20.65 7.97
C GLU A 233 -7.32 -19.79 9.24
N PHE A 234 -8.55 -19.62 9.73
CA PHE A 234 -8.86 -18.80 10.90
C PHE A 234 -9.47 -19.58 12.07
N ALA A 235 -9.03 -20.83 12.28
CA ALA A 235 -9.58 -21.73 13.29
C ALA A 235 -9.68 -21.07 14.68
N ASP A 236 -8.63 -20.40 15.15
CA ASP A 236 -8.60 -19.70 16.44
C ASP A 236 -9.67 -18.59 16.54
N PHE A 237 -9.92 -17.88 15.44
CA PHE A 237 -10.94 -16.84 15.38
C PHE A 237 -12.35 -17.43 15.37
N PHE A 238 -12.55 -18.51 14.60
CA PHE A 238 -13.80 -19.26 14.55
C PHE A 238 -14.18 -19.84 15.92
N ASP A 239 -13.21 -20.40 16.64
CA ASP A 239 -13.43 -20.96 17.98
C ASP A 239 -13.84 -19.88 18.99
N ALA A 240 -13.31 -18.66 18.83
CA ALA A 240 -13.61 -17.53 19.71
C ALA A 240 -14.93 -16.81 19.38
N HIS A 241 -15.37 -16.80 18.11
CA HIS A 241 -16.47 -15.95 17.64
C HIS A 241 -17.65 -16.71 16.97
N GLY A 242 -17.52 -18.01 16.73
CA GLY A 242 -18.60 -18.87 16.23
C GLY A 242 -19.16 -18.43 14.87
N GLU A 243 -20.49 -18.30 14.78
CA GLU A 243 -21.25 -17.98 13.54
C GLU A 243 -21.07 -16.53 13.04
N SER A 244 -20.28 -15.68 13.70
CA SER A 244 -20.07 -14.30 13.23
C SER A 244 -19.08 -14.17 12.06
N PHE A 245 -18.48 -15.28 11.61
CA PHE A 245 -17.59 -15.28 10.45
C PHE A 245 -18.41 -15.17 9.14
N PRO A 246 -18.11 -14.22 8.25
CA PRO A 246 -18.83 -14.09 6.99
C PRO A 246 -18.67 -15.34 6.11
N ASP A 247 -19.77 -16.00 5.77
CA ASP A 247 -19.76 -17.11 4.79
C ASP A 247 -19.42 -16.56 3.41
N PRO A 248 -18.29 -16.94 2.78
CA PRO A 248 -17.88 -16.40 1.48
C PRO A 248 -18.90 -16.58 0.36
N LEU A 249 -19.78 -17.59 0.48
CA LEU A 249 -20.79 -17.93 -0.53
C LEU A 249 -22.15 -17.28 -0.27
N SER A 250 -22.30 -16.60 0.86
CA SER A 250 -23.55 -15.89 1.17
C SER A 250 -23.62 -14.59 0.39
N GLU A 251 -24.74 -14.35 -0.30
CA GLU A 251 -25.01 -13.07 -0.97
C GLU A 251 -24.87 -11.89 0.02
N ALA A 252 -25.21 -12.09 1.30
CA ALA A 252 -25.05 -11.07 2.32
C ALA A 252 -23.59 -10.62 2.52
N THR A 253 -22.62 -11.52 2.35
CA THR A 253 -21.18 -11.21 2.43
C THR A 253 -20.76 -10.30 1.29
N PHE A 254 -21.17 -10.60 0.05
CA PHE A 254 -20.95 -9.70 -1.09
C PHE A 254 -21.64 -8.35 -0.92
N ILE A 255 -22.89 -8.34 -0.48
CA ILE A 255 -23.65 -7.09 -0.25
C ILE A 255 -22.99 -6.25 0.86
N SER A 256 -22.40 -6.88 1.88
CA SER A 256 -21.67 -6.16 2.94
C SER A 256 -20.43 -5.41 2.45
N ALA A 257 -19.80 -5.88 1.36
CA ALA A 257 -18.64 -5.27 0.72
C ALA A 257 -18.98 -4.04 -0.15
N LYS A 258 -20.28 -3.80 -0.44
CA LYS A 258 -20.69 -2.72 -1.34
C LYS A 258 -20.68 -1.37 -0.63
N LEU A 259 -19.95 -0.43 -1.22
CA LEU A 259 -20.06 0.99 -0.91
C LEU A 259 -21.27 1.58 -1.63
N LYS A 260 -22.00 2.44 -0.92
CA LYS A 260 -23.18 3.12 -1.43
C LYS A 260 -22.95 4.62 -1.52
N ALA A 261 -23.64 5.30 -2.43
CA ALA A 261 -23.47 6.74 -2.64
C ALA A 261 -23.81 7.56 -1.37
N GLU A 262 -24.72 7.09 -0.53
CA GLU A 262 -25.07 7.67 0.75
C GLU A 262 -23.96 7.61 1.80
N ASP A 263 -23.07 6.61 1.75
CA ASP A 263 -21.97 6.45 2.71
C ASP A 263 -21.03 7.66 2.65
N PHE A 264 -20.82 8.20 1.44
CA PHE A 264 -19.99 9.39 1.19
C PHE A 264 -20.67 10.73 1.54
N ARG A 265 -21.95 10.72 1.91
CA ARG A 265 -22.73 11.95 2.17
C ARG A 265 -22.83 12.30 3.65
N THR A 266 -22.34 11.44 4.54
CA THR A 266 -22.30 11.74 5.98
C THR A 266 -21.39 12.96 6.23
N PRO A 267 -21.66 13.76 7.29
CA PRO A 267 -20.80 14.91 7.62
C PRO A 267 -19.33 14.52 7.82
N GLN A 268 -19.07 13.37 8.45
CA GLN A 268 -17.73 12.81 8.64
C GLN A 268 -17.08 12.48 7.29
N ALA A 269 -17.73 11.66 6.45
CA ALA A 269 -17.18 11.29 5.14
C ALA A 269 -16.88 12.52 4.27
N ARG A 270 -17.74 13.54 4.29
CA ARG A 270 -17.52 14.79 3.56
C ARG A 270 -16.32 15.58 4.08
N ALA A 271 -16.09 15.59 5.40
CA ALA A 271 -14.92 16.22 6.00
C ALA A 271 -13.63 15.47 5.61
N GLU A 272 -13.66 14.14 5.65
CA GLU A 272 -12.52 13.31 5.27
C GLU A 272 -12.19 13.43 3.77
N LEU A 273 -13.19 13.45 2.90
CA LEU A 273 -13.02 13.73 1.47
C LEU A 273 -12.41 15.11 1.21
N TYR A 274 -12.76 16.11 2.02
CA TYR A 274 -12.15 17.44 1.91
C TYR A 274 -10.66 17.40 2.29
N ILE A 275 -10.32 16.70 3.38
CA ILE A 275 -8.93 16.52 3.81
C ILE A 275 -8.14 15.74 2.75
N PHE A 276 -8.69 14.64 2.23
CA PHE A 276 -8.07 13.85 1.17
C PHE A 276 -7.75 14.71 -0.07
N ARG A 277 -8.71 15.49 -0.56
CA ARG A 277 -8.49 16.40 -1.71
C ARG A 277 -7.40 17.41 -1.43
N ARG A 278 -7.38 18.00 -0.21
CA ARG A 278 -6.29 18.89 0.20
C ARG A 278 -4.94 18.20 0.16
N LEU A 279 -4.82 16.98 0.68
CA LEU A 279 -3.56 16.22 0.63
C LEU A 279 -3.13 15.90 -0.80
N ALA A 280 -4.07 15.60 -1.69
CA ALA A 280 -3.78 15.41 -3.11
C ALA A 280 -3.26 16.69 -3.78
N ASP A 281 -3.85 17.85 -3.46
CA ASP A 281 -3.37 19.16 -3.93
C ASP A 281 -1.97 19.48 -3.38
N GLU A 282 -1.72 19.20 -2.09
CA GLU A 282 -0.39 19.37 -1.51
C GLU A 282 0.65 18.42 -2.12
N ARG A 283 0.30 17.15 -2.37
CA ARG A 283 1.16 16.21 -3.09
C ARG A 283 1.53 16.76 -4.48
N ARG A 284 0.54 17.26 -5.22
CA ARG A 284 0.75 17.87 -6.53
C ARG A 284 1.70 19.06 -6.49
N ARG A 285 1.62 19.87 -5.42
CA ARG A 285 2.40 21.10 -5.28
C ARG A 285 3.80 20.88 -4.72
N LEU A 286 3.95 19.96 -3.77
CA LEU A 286 5.19 19.74 -3.00
C LEU A 286 6.00 18.55 -3.50
N VAL A 287 5.34 17.43 -3.82
CA VAL A 287 6.01 16.15 -4.09
C VAL A 287 6.32 15.98 -5.57
N TRP A 288 5.33 16.17 -6.46
CA TRP A 288 5.52 15.90 -7.89
C TRP A 288 6.64 16.70 -8.56
N PRO A 289 6.81 18.01 -8.34
CA PRO A 289 7.89 18.76 -8.98
C PRO A 289 9.28 18.23 -8.61
N LEU A 290 9.42 17.70 -7.38
CA LEU A 290 10.66 17.09 -6.91
C LEU A 290 10.84 15.70 -7.50
N ALA A 291 9.86 14.82 -7.35
CA ALA A 291 9.91 13.44 -7.83
C ALA A 291 10.18 13.35 -9.34
N ALA A 292 9.59 14.25 -10.14
CA ALA A 292 9.81 14.31 -11.59
C ALA A 292 11.21 14.78 -12.01
N SER A 293 12.00 15.35 -11.09
CA SER A 293 13.29 15.96 -11.43
C SER A 293 14.46 14.98 -11.44
N GLY A 294 14.29 13.76 -10.91
CA GLY A 294 15.34 12.74 -10.80
C GLY A 294 15.85 12.61 -9.38
N TYR A 295 15.83 11.38 -8.86
CA TYR A 295 16.23 11.01 -7.51
C TYR A 295 17.75 10.98 -7.33
N ARG A 296 18.24 11.39 -6.14
CA ARG A 296 19.66 11.44 -5.78
C ARG A 296 20.00 10.66 -4.50
N GLY A 297 19.02 10.03 -3.86
CA GLY A 297 19.19 9.36 -2.57
C GLY A 297 18.37 9.99 -1.45
N SER A 298 18.46 9.39 -0.27
CA SER A 298 17.73 9.81 0.92
C SER A 298 18.59 9.78 2.17
N GLU A 299 18.22 10.56 3.17
CA GLU A 299 18.77 10.53 4.52
C GLU A 299 17.69 10.14 5.52
N LEU A 300 18.05 9.31 6.49
CA LEU A 300 17.21 8.93 7.63
C LEU A 300 17.93 9.27 8.94
N SER A 301 17.24 9.94 9.85
CA SER A 301 17.68 10.09 11.24
C SER A 301 16.54 9.84 12.21
N ARG A 302 16.88 9.37 13.41
CA ARG A 302 15.93 9.01 14.46
C ARG A 302 16.31 9.65 15.78
N THR A 303 15.31 10.20 16.47
CA THR A 303 15.42 10.74 17.82
C THR A 303 14.30 10.14 18.67
N GLY A 304 14.61 9.10 19.45
CA GLY A 304 13.59 8.35 20.20
C GLY A 304 12.59 7.67 19.28
N GLU A 305 11.31 8.00 19.41
CA GLU A 305 10.23 7.48 18.54
C GLU A 305 9.98 8.35 17.28
N ALA A 306 10.67 9.50 17.16
CA ALA A 306 10.52 10.36 16.01
C ALA A 306 11.59 10.13 14.94
N LEU A 307 11.18 10.31 13.69
CA LEU A 307 11.99 10.13 12.49
C LEU A 307 12.04 11.43 11.70
N ARG A 308 13.18 11.67 11.07
CA ARG A 308 13.33 12.62 9.96
C ARG A 308 13.78 11.81 8.74
N VAL A 309 13.06 11.98 7.64
CA VAL A 309 13.43 11.45 6.33
C VAL A 309 13.57 12.61 5.37
N ALA A 310 14.68 12.67 4.64
CA ALA A 310 14.89 13.63 3.57
C ALA A 310 15.16 12.89 2.26
N TRP A 311 14.39 13.18 1.22
CA TRP A 311 14.61 12.64 -0.12
C TRP A 311 15.15 13.74 -1.02
N HIS A 312 16.31 13.47 -1.63
CA HIS A 312 17.00 14.41 -2.48
C HIS A 312 16.67 14.15 -3.94
N PHE A 313 16.33 15.22 -4.64
CA PHE A 313 16.05 15.23 -6.07
C PHE A 313 16.84 16.35 -6.75
N ASN A 314 16.93 16.33 -8.08
CA ASN A 314 17.61 17.40 -8.82
C ASN A 314 16.97 18.78 -8.58
N ALA A 315 15.65 18.86 -8.37
CA ALA A 315 14.91 20.10 -8.15
C ALA A 315 14.79 20.54 -6.68
N GLY A 316 15.38 19.79 -5.73
CA GLY A 316 15.33 20.13 -4.32
C GLY A 316 15.24 18.92 -3.40
N THR A 317 14.94 19.16 -2.13
CA THR A 317 14.82 18.10 -1.12
C THR A 317 13.42 18.13 -0.51
N LEU A 318 12.76 16.98 -0.43
CA LEU A 318 11.54 16.81 0.36
C LEU A 318 11.94 16.33 1.75
N VAL A 319 11.49 16.99 2.81
CA VAL A 319 11.76 16.59 4.20
C VAL A 319 10.45 16.28 4.88
N MET A 320 10.37 15.09 5.48
CA MET A 320 9.27 14.69 6.35
C MET A 320 9.80 14.38 7.74
N VAL A 321 9.12 14.89 8.75
CA VAL A 321 9.32 14.51 10.15
C VAL A 321 8.05 13.86 10.65
N LEU A 322 8.18 12.76 11.39
CA LEU A 322 7.05 11.99 11.87
C LEU A 322 7.33 11.37 13.23
N ASN A 323 6.29 11.26 14.04
CA ASN A 323 6.30 10.55 15.32
C ASN A 323 5.14 9.57 15.33
N GLY A 324 5.42 8.30 15.01
CA GLY A 324 4.44 7.21 15.15
C GLY A 324 4.39 6.62 16.57
N GLY A 325 5.11 7.25 17.50
CA GLY A 325 5.18 6.87 18.90
C GLY A 325 3.95 7.23 19.72
N ARG A 326 3.96 6.79 20.98
CA ARG A 326 2.87 7.06 21.94
C ARG A 326 3.13 8.29 22.80
N GLN A 327 4.35 8.79 22.81
CA GLN A 327 4.76 9.96 23.57
C GLN A 327 5.18 11.08 22.61
N ALA A 328 5.10 12.32 23.07
CA ALA A 328 5.64 13.43 22.31
C ALA A 328 7.17 13.30 22.20
N ALA A 329 7.72 13.69 21.06
CA ALA A 329 9.15 13.61 20.80
C ALA A 329 9.61 14.91 20.12
N THR A 330 10.74 15.43 20.58
CA THR A 330 11.37 16.65 20.04
C THR A 330 12.58 16.26 19.22
N LEU A 331 12.67 16.80 18.00
CA LEU A 331 13.81 16.62 17.11
C LEU A 331 14.27 17.93 16.51
N ASP A 332 15.54 17.97 16.15
CA ASP A 332 16.08 19.01 15.28
C ASP A 332 15.83 18.58 13.82
N PRO A 333 15.08 19.34 13.02
CA PRO A 333 14.87 19.01 11.62
C PRO A 333 16.18 19.09 10.80
N MET A 334 17.27 19.61 11.36
CA MET A 334 18.62 19.80 10.77
C MET A 334 18.65 20.75 9.55
N THR A 335 17.47 21.16 9.10
CA THR A 335 17.24 22.05 7.97
C THR A 335 16.27 23.13 8.43
N GLY A 336 16.43 24.34 7.91
CA GLY A 336 15.46 25.40 8.18
C GLY A 336 14.05 24.95 7.80
N ILE A 337 13.09 25.19 8.69
CA ILE A 337 11.64 25.01 8.46
C ILE A 337 11.04 26.12 7.56
N ALA A 338 11.91 27.02 7.07
CA ALA A 338 11.55 28.10 6.17
C ALA A 338 11.06 27.52 4.84
N GLY A 339 9.74 27.39 4.71
CA GLY A 339 9.11 26.73 3.56
C GLY A 339 8.02 25.73 3.94
N MET A 340 7.81 25.44 5.24
CA MET A 340 6.69 24.59 5.67
C MET A 340 5.35 25.26 5.33
N PRO A 341 4.54 24.66 4.44
CA PRO A 341 3.25 25.23 4.07
C PRO A 341 2.25 25.19 5.21
N ALA A 342 1.33 26.16 5.23
CA ALA A 342 0.20 26.13 6.15
C ALA A 342 -0.64 24.87 5.90
N GLY A 343 -0.75 24.01 6.92
CA GLY A 343 -1.50 22.75 6.83
C GLY A 343 -0.72 21.56 6.24
N ALA A 344 0.58 21.68 6.03
CA ALA A 344 1.45 20.53 5.71
C ALA A 344 1.89 19.78 6.99
N SER A 345 0.95 19.56 7.90
CA SER A 345 1.12 18.77 9.10
C SER A 345 -0.18 18.09 9.51
N THR A 346 -0.03 17.04 10.31
CA THR A 346 -1.12 16.34 10.99
C THR A 346 -0.73 16.09 12.44
N GLY A 347 -1.72 16.01 13.33
CA GLY A 347 -1.49 15.89 14.78
C GLY A 347 -0.88 17.16 15.41
N GLY A 348 -0.38 17.02 16.64
CA GLY A 348 0.23 18.13 17.38
C GLY A 348 1.66 18.38 16.90
N VAL A 349 1.90 19.47 16.19
CA VAL A 349 3.24 19.92 15.78
C VAL A 349 3.51 21.29 16.39
N ILE A 350 4.51 21.37 17.26
CA ILE A 350 4.89 22.58 17.99
C ILE A 350 6.27 23.02 17.54
N HIS A 351 6.37 24.30 17.17
CA HIS A 351 7.64 24.95 16.89
C HIS A 351 8.28 25.39 18.21
N GLU A 352 9.42 24.80 18.52
CA GLU A 352 10.18 25.12 19.72
C GLU A 352 11.16 26.28 19.46
N ALA A 353 11.76 26.79 20.53
CA ALA A 353 12.92 27.65 20.42
C ALA A 353 14.06 26.95 19.65
N GLU A 354 14.96 27.74 19.06
CA GLU A 354 16.16 27.25 18.35
C GLU A 354 15.87 26.41 17.09
N GLY A 355 14.62 26.40 16.59
CA GLY A 355 14.26 25.74 15.32
C GLY A 355 13.93 24.25 15.44
N LYS A 356 13.83 23.70 16.65
CA LYS A 356 13.38 22.33 16.90
C LYS A 356 11.87 22.18 16.71
N LEU A 357 11.44 20.94 16.49
CA LEU A 357 10.02 20.58 16.39
C LEU A 357 9.67 19.53 17.44
N THR A 358 8.62 19.78 18.21
CA THR A 358 7.98 18.78 19.07
C THR A 358 6.77 18.20 18.35
N LEU A 359 6.82 16.90 18.11
CA LEU A 359 5.76 16.12 17.49
C LEU A 359 5.02 15.35 18.59
N GLY A 360 3.71 15.58 18.72
CA GLY A 360 2.84 14.75 19.53
C GLY A 360 2.74 13.31 19.00
N PRO A 361 2.05 12.42 19.73
CA PRO A 361 1.78 11.06 19.26
C PRO A 361 1.05 11.09 17.91
N PHE A 362 1.48 10.25 16.96
CA PHE A 362 0.90 10.17 15.60
C PHE A 362 0.83 11.53 14.89
N ALA A 363 1.89 12.34 15.03
CA ALA A 363 2.01 13.62 14.35
C ALA A 363 3.09 13.56 13.25
N ALA A 364 2.90 14.34 12.19
CA ALA A 364 3.88 14.46 11.12
C ALA A 364 3.81 15.84 10.47
N ALA A 365 4.91 16.28 9.87
CA ALA A 365 4.99 17.49 9.07
C ALA A 365 5.89 17.27 7.85
N VAL A 366 5.64 18.00 6.77
CA VAL A 366 6.41 17.88 5.52
C VAL A 366 6.65 19.25 4.88
N TRP A 367 7.82 19.43 4.29
CA TRP A 367 8.15 20.63 3.51
C TRP A 367 9.22 20.31 2.46
N SER A 368 9.46 21.28 1.57
CA SER A 368 10.46 21.19 0.52
C SER A 368 11.51 22.29 0.66
N LEU A 369 12.74 21.96 0.32
CA LEU A 369 13.87 22.90 0.24
C LEU A 369 14.28 23.05 -1.22
N ALA A 370 14.64 24.27 -1.62
CA ALA A 370 15.21 24.55 -2.94
C ALA A 370 16.53 23.76 -3.13
N PRO A 371 17.00 23.57 -4.38
CA PRO A 371 18.31 22.98 -4.63
C PRO A 371 19.40 23.75 -3.88
N ALA A 372 20.35 23.01 -3.29
CA ALA A 372 21.54 23.56 -2.64
C ALA A 372 22.52 24.16 -3.64
#